data_AF-A0A0M3IB57-F1
#
_entry.id   AF-A0A0M3IB57-F1
#
_cell.length_a   1.000
_cell.length_b   1.000
_cell.length_c   1.000
_cell.angle_alpha   90.00
_cell.angle_beta   90.00
_cell.angle_gamma   90.00
#
_symmetry.space_group_name_H-M   'P 1'
#
loop_
_entity.id
_entity.type
_entity.pdbx_description
1 polymer ?
#
loop_
_entity_poly.entity_id
_entity_poly.type
_entity_poly.pdbx_seq_one_letter_code
_entity_poly.pdbx_strand_id
1 'polypeptide(L)'
;MLADRSYSYAIVILLTIIVLVQSEQLQRPTLVVVTVATDETDGLIRLRRSAEAFGIELNVFGLGEQWNGGDTRIEQGGGQKVRILKRSLEIYKDRNDVILLFTDAYDVVFNGGEEQILEKFIDFYGDYRVVFAAEPFCWPQKELAPNYPLVRFGKRFLNSGLFMGYATEIWQIINAYPIADKDDDQLYYTNVYLDEKLPVSFSKIIHY
;
A
#
# COMPACT_ATOMS: atom_id res chain seq x y z
N MET A 1 49.57 34.92 0.26
CA MET A 1 49.60 33.54 -0.30
C MET A 1 48.84 32.50 0.54
N LEU A 2 48.64 32.69 1.86
CA LEU A 2 47.91 31.73 2.72
C LEU A 2 46.38 31.90 2.71
N ALA A 3 45.87 33.12 2.55
CA ALA A 3 44.42 33.39 2.55
C ALA A 3 43.71 32.73 1.35
N ASP A 4 44.33 32.74 0.17
CA ASP A 4 43.77 32.24 -1.10
C ASP A 4 43.48 30.73 -1.08
N ARG A 5 44.36 29.96 -0.43
CA ARG A 5 44.16 28.52 -0.21
C ARG A 5 42.97 28.26 0.72
N SER A 6 42.79 29.08 1.75
CA SER A 6 41.70 28.92 2.72
C SER A 6 40.32 29.15 2.09
N TYR A 7 40.21 30.14 1.20
CA TYR A 7 38.98 30.35 0.41
C TYR A 7 38.70 29.21 -0.56
N SER A 8 39.74 28.65 -1.19
CA SER A 8 39.59 27.49 -2.07
C SER A 8 39.10 26.24 -1.31
N TYR A 9 39.60 25.98 -0.10
CA TYR A 9 39.09 24.88 0.73
C TYR A 9 37.63 25.10 1.16
N ALA A 10 37.25 26.31 1.54
CA ALA A 10 35.88 26.63 1.90
C ALA A 10 34.90 26.43 0.73
N ILE A 11 35.29 26.84 -0.48
CA ILE A 11 34.49 26.65 -1.70
C ILE A 11 34.36 25.16 -2.05
N VAL A 12 35.45 24.38 -1.97
CA VAL A 12 35.40 22.94 -2.22
C VAL A 12 34.51 22.23 -1.20
N ILE A 13 34.62 22.58 0.08
CA ILE A 13 33.75 22.01 1.13
C ILE A 13 32.29 22.38 0.88
N LEU A 14 31.99 23.63 0.56
CA LEU A 14 30.62 24.07 0.28
C LEU A 14 30.04 23.36 -0.95
N LEU A 15 30.82 23.24 -2.03
CA LEU A 15 30.41 22.48 -3.22
C LEU A 15 30.21 21.00 -2.91
N THR A 16 31.07 20.40 -2.07
CA THR A 16 30.92 19.01 -1.64
C THR A 16 29.67 18.83 -0.79
N ILE A 17 29.36 19.76 0.11
CA ILE A 17 28.12 19.77 0.89
C ILE A 17 26.91 19.93 -0.02
N ILE A 18 26.94 20.83 -1.01
CA ILE A 18 25.83 21.00 -1.97
C ILE A 18 25.62 19.73 -2.79
N VAL A 19 26.69 19.09 -3.27
CA VAL A 19 26.60 17.80 -4.00
C VAL A 19 26.09 16.68 -3.09
N LEU A 20 26.50 16.64 -1.82
CA LEU A 20 25.98 15.67 -0.85
C LEU A 20 24.51 15.92 -0.54
N VAL A 21 24.09 17.17 -0.36
CA VAL A 21 22.69 17.57 -0.14
C VAL A 21 21.82 17.30 -1.37
N GLN A 22 22.36 17.49 -2.58
CA GLN A 22 21.69 17.07 -3.82
C GLN A 22 21.59 15.55 -3.96
N SER A 23 22.61 14.80 -3.50
CA SER A 23 22.55 13.33 -3.48
C SER A 23 21.61 12.78 -2.41
N GLU A 24 21.39 13.53 -1.32
CA GLU A 24 20.40 13.25 -0.27
C GLU A 24 19.01 13.80 -0.58
N GLN A 25 18.76 14.35 -1.78
CA GLN A 25 17.39 14.37 -2.28
C GLN A 25 16.99 12.90 -2.48
N LEU A 26 16.41 12.31 -1.43
CA LEU A 26 15.70 11.03 -1.47
C LEU A 26 14.92 11.01 -2.78
N GLN A 27 15.34 10.17 -3.73
CA GLN A 27 14.58 9.97 -4.96
C GLN A 27 13.14 9.71 -4.54
N ARG A 28 12.24 10.59 -5.02
CA ARG A 28 10.82 10.47 -4.71
C ARG A 28 10.41 9.03 -5.06
N PRO A 29 9.78 8.30 -4.13
CA PRO A 29 9.45 6.91 -4.37
C PRO A 29 8.53 6.79 -5.59
N THR A 30 8.71 5.72 -6.35
CA THR A 30 7.84 5.41 -7.49
C THR A 30 6.54 4.81 -6.97
N LEU A 31 5.40 5.25 -7.50
CA LEU A 31 4.11 4.63 -7.21
C LEU A 31 3.87 3.48 -8.18
N VAL A 32 3.55 2.30 -7.64
CA VAL A 32 3.12 1.14 -8.43
C VAL A 32 1.70 0.79 -8.01
N VAL A 33 0.75 0.96 -8.92
CA VAL A 33 -0.67 0.69 -8.65
C VAL A 33 -1.01 -0.72 -9.14
N VAL A 34 -1.61 -1.51 -8.24
CA VAL A 34 -1.90 -2.92 -8.48
C VAL A 34 -3.33 -3.27 -8.08
N THR A 35 -3.91 -4.26 -8.77
CA THR A 35 -5.19 -4.87 -8.42
C THR A 35 -5.15 -6.36 -8.73
N VAL A 36 -6.09 -7.12 -8.15
CA VAL A 36 -6.31 -8.53 -8.52
C VAL A 36 -7.67 -8.66 -9.19
N ALA A 37 -7.70 -9.31 -10.35
CA ALA A 37 -8.93 -9.67 -11.05
C ALA A 37 -8.70 -10.97 -11.84
N THR A 38 -9.63 -11.92 -11.73
CA THR A 38 -9.60 -13.17 -12.49
C THR A 38 -10.28 -13.04 -13.85
N ASP A 39 -11.26 -12.15 -13.96
CA ASP A 39 -12.13 -12.03 -15.13
C ASP A 39 -12.20 -10.58 -15.62
N GLU A 40 -12.37 -10.40 -16.92
CA GLU A 40 -12.58 -9.09 -17.53
C GLU A 40 -14.05 -8.67 -17.39
N THR A 41 -14.39 -8.13 -16.23
CA THR A 41 -15.74 -7.65 -15.92
C THR A 41 -15.92 -6.17 -16.26
N ASP A 42 -17.17 -5.71 -16.38
CA ASP A 42 -17.49 -4.27 -16.50
C ASP A 42 -16.88 -3.43 -15.37
N GLY A 43 -16.77 -4.00 -14.17
CA GLY A 43 -16.12 -3.38 -13.01
C GLY A 43 -14.63 -3.12 -13.27
N LEU A 44 -13.91 -4.14 -13.73
CA LEU A 44 -12.48 -4.00 -14.08
C LEU A 44 -12.28 -3.03 -15.24
N ILE A 45 -13.14 -3.08 -16.26
CA ILE A 45 -13.09 -2.15 -17.40
C ILE A 45 -13.29 -0.71 -16.90
N ARG A 46 -14.22 -0.48 -15.96
CA ARG A 46 -14.45 0.84 -15.36
C ARG A 46 -13.25 1.31 -14.55
N LEU A 47 -12.63 0.45 -13.74
CA LEU A 47 -11.41 0.77 -13.01
C LEU A 47 -10.29 1.18 -13.97
N ARG A 48 -10.01 0.37 -15.01
CA ARG A 48 -9.00 0.67 -16.05
C ARG A 48 -9.24 2.01 -16.73
N ARG A 49 -10.47 2.28 -17.15
CA ARG A 49 -10.82 3.57 -17.79
C ARG A 49 -10.59 4.75 -16.85
N SER A 50 -10.93 4.62 -15.58
CA SER A 50 -10.67 5.68 -14.60
C SER A 50 -9.17 5.86 -14.34
N ALA A 51 -8.39 4.78 -14.26
CA ALA A 51 -6.94 4.86 -14.12
C ALA A 51 -6.30 5.57 -15.32
N GLU A 52 -6.68 5.18 -16.55
CA GLU A 52 -6.21 5.81 -17.79
C GLU A 52 -6.55 7.30 -17.84
N ALA A 53 -7.78 7.69 -17.44
CA ALA A 53 -8.19 9.09 -17.39
C ALA A 53 -7.35 9.97 -16.44
N PHE A 54 -6.70 9.36 -15.45
CA PHE A 54 -5.80 10.01 -14.50
C PHE A 54 -4.32 9.72 -14.75
N GLY A 55 -3.98 9.07 -15.87
CA GLY A 55 -2.60 8.74 -16.23
C GLY A 55 -1.95 7.71 -15.32
N ILE A 56 -2.73 6.83 -14.68
CA ILE A 56 -2.25 5.79 -13.78
C ILE A 56 -1.97 4.50 -14.54
N GLU A 57 -0.77 3.94 -14.37
CA GLU A 57 -0.45 2.60 -14.88
C GLU A 57 -0.98 1.52 -13.91
N LEU A 58 -2.10 0.90 -14.26
CA LEU A 58 -2.73 -0.14 -13.44
C LEU A 58 -2.23 -1.55 -13.80
N ASN A 59 -1.54 -2.19 -12.86
CA ASN A 59 -1.10 -3.57 -12.97
C ASN A 59 -2.21 -4.53 -12.49
N VAL A 60 -2.76 -5.32 -13.40
CA VAL A 60 -3.82 -6.30 -13.08
C VAL A 60 -3.22 -7.69 -12.97
N PHE A 61 -3.33 -8.31 -11.80
CA PHE A 61 -2.84 -9.67 -11.56
C PHE A 61 -3.98 -10.71 -11.52
N GLY A 62 -3.67 -11.92 -11.98
CA GLY A 62 -4.58 -13.07 -11.89
C GLY A 62 -5.57 -13.24 -13.06
N LEU A 63 -5.51 -12.38 -14.09
CA LEU A 63 -6.43 -12.48 -15.24
C LEU A 63 -6.32 -13.84 -15.92
N GLY A 64 -7.47 -14.50 -16.11
CA GLY A 64 -7.59 -15.83 -16.67
C GLY A 64 -7.39 -16.98 -15.68
N GLU A 65 -7.06 -16.71 -14.41
CA GLU A 65 -7.06 -17.74 -13.36
C GLU A 65 -8.49 -18.07 -12.94
N GLN A 66 -8.76 -19.35 -12.63
CA GLN A 66 -10.01 -19.74 -12.00
C GLN A 66 -10.11 -19.15 -10.59
N TRP A 67 -11.23 -18.50 -10.28
CA TRP A 67 -11.53 -18.04 -8.92
C TRP A 67 -11.95 -19.21 -8.02
N ASN A 68 -11.16 -19.44 -6.97
CA ASN A 68 -11.35 -20.41 -5.90
C ASN A 68 -11.60 -19.72 -4.54
N GLY A 69 -11.66 -18.38 -4.50
CA GLY A 69 -11.70 -17.61 -3.26
C GLY A 69 -13.05 -17.51 -2.54
N GLY A 70 -14.02 -18.35 -2.88
CA GLY A 70 -15.37 -18.33 -2.29
C GLY A 70 -16.28 -17.27 -2.91
N ASP A 71 -17.56 -17.23 -2.51
CA ASP A 71 -18.47 -16.17 -2.93
C ASP A 71 -18.37 -14.97 -1.96
N THR A 72 -17.44 -14.07 -2.25
CA THR A 72 -17.15 -12.90 -1.41
C THR A 72 -18.31 -11.90 -1.31
N ARG A 73 -19.40 -12.09 -2.05
CA ARG A 73 -20.63 -11.28 -1.91
C ARG A 73 -21.56 -11.78 -0.81
N ILE A 74 -21.40 -13.04 -0.40
CA ILE A 74 -22.34 -13.75 0.47
C ILE A 74 -21.64 -14.24 1.74
N GLU A 75 -20.37 -14.63 1.64
CA GLU A 75 -19.60 -15.22 2.73
C GLU A 75 -18.15 -14.68 2.80
N GLN A 76 -17.44 -15.10 3.84
CA GLN A 76 -16.01 -14.87 4.00
C GLN A 76 -15.23 -15.48 2.83
N GLY A 77 -14.14 -14.83 2.44
CA GLY A 77 -13.30 -15.32 1.35
C GLY A 77 -12.31 -14.30 0.85
N GLY A 78 -11.78 -14.55 -0.35
CA GLY A 78 -10.82 -13.64 -0.98
C GLY A 78 -9.36 -13.92 -0.69
N GLY A 79 -9.02 -14.94 0.11
CA GLY A 79 -7.63 -15.31 0.40
C GLY A 79 -6.78 -15.62 -0.84
N GLN A 80 -7.41 -16.07 -1.93
CA GLN A 80 -6.76 -16.22 -3.23
C GLN A 80 -6.13 -14.91 -3.72
N LYS A 81 -6.74 -13.77 -3.39
CA LYS A 81 -6.22 -12.42 -3.68
C LYS A 81 -4.86 -12.22 -3.05
N VAL A 82 -4.73 -12.55 -1.76
CA VAL A 82 -3.46 -12.46 -1.02
C VAL A 82 -2.43 -13.42 -1.61
N ARG A 83 -2.82 -14.66 -1.98
CA ARG A 83 -1.93 -15.61 -2.67
C ARG A 83 -1.42 -15.05 -4.00
N ILE A 84 -2.28 -14.45 -4.82
CA ILE A 84 -1.89 -13.83 -6.09
C ILE A 84 -0.93 -12.67 -5.82
N LEU A 85 -1.21 -11.80 -4.84
CA LEU A 85 -0.33 -10.70 -4.45
C LEU A 85 1.04 -11.19 -3.99
N LYS A 86 1.11 -12.23 -3.13
CA LYS A 86 2.37 -12.86 -2.70
C LYS A 86 3.24 -13.26 -3.90
N ARG A 87 2.64 -13.86 -4.93
CA ARG A 87 3.40 -14.27 -6.12
C ARG A 87 3.79 -13.06 -6.98
N SER A 88 2.86 -12.13 -7.22
CA SER A 88 3.08 -11.03 -8.17
C SER A 88 3.98 -9.91 -7.63
N LEU A 89 4.00 -9.70 -6.31
CA LEU A 89 4.76 -8.61 -5.68
C LEU A 89 6.19 -9.02 -5.26
N GLU A 90 6.61 -10.26 -5.51
CA GLU A 90 7.94 -10.75 -5.15
C GLU A 90 9.06 -9.90 -5.78
N ILE A 91 8.83 -9.39 -6.99
CA ILE A 91 9.78 -8.53 -7.70
C ILE A 91 10.07 -7.20 -6.99
N TYR A 92 9.22 -6.79 -6.03
CA TYR A 92 9.35 -5.56 -5.27
C TYR A 92 9.83 -5.78 -3.83
N LYS A 93 10.08 -7.02 -3.41
CA LYS A 93 10.31 -7.38 -1.99
C LYS A 93 11.48 -6.65 -1.31
N ASP A 94 12.48 -6.22 -2.09
CA ASP A 94 13.68 -5.51 -1.61
C ASP A 94 13.76 -4.06 -2.13
N ARG A 95 12.67 -3.53 -2.71
CA ARG A 95 12.62 -2.20 -3.34
C ARG A 95 12.17 -1.12 -2.35
N ASN A 96 13.14 -0.46 -1.71
CA ASN A 96 12.90 0.65 -0.77
C ASN A 96 12.43 1.95 -1.45
N ASP A 97 12.59 2.05 -2.77
CA ASP A 97 12.23 3.19 -3.61
C ASP A 97 10.81 3.08 -4.22
N VAL A 98 10.05 2.04 -3.83
CA VAL A 98 8.70 1.78 -4.37
C VAL A 98 7.65 1.87 -3.27
N ILE A 99 6.59 2.62 -3.57
CA ILE A 99 5.33 2.59 -2.83
C ILE A 99 4.31 1.85 -3.69
N LEU A 100 3.67 0.84 -3.10
CA LEU A 100 2.58 0.10 -3.73
C LEU A 100 1.24 0.68 -3.27
N LEU A 101 0.31 0.83 -4.21
CA LEU A 101 -1.11 1.03 -3.93
C LEU A 101 -1.87 -0.19 -4.44
N PHE A 102 -2.45 -0.95 -3.51
CA PHE A 102 -3.41 -1.99 -3.82
C PHE A 102 -4.84 -1.44 -3.75
N THR A 103 -5.66 -1.87 -4.69
CA THR A 103 -7.11 -1.66 -4.69
C THR A 103 -7.83 -2.93 -5.15
N ASP A 104 -9.05 -3.14 -4.67
CA ASP A 104 -9.99 -4.06 -5.30
C ASP A 104 -10.34 -3.60 -6.73
N ALA A 105 -10.77 -4.56 -7.55
CA ALA A 105 -10.97 -4.35 -8.98
C ALA A 105 -12.39 -3.89 -9.35
N TYR A 106 -13.40 -4.60 -8.86
CA TYR A 106 -14.71 -4.65 -9.52
C TYR A 106 -15.66 -3.51 -9.11
N ASP A 107 -15.39 -2.84 -8.00
CA ASP A 107 -16.22 -1.81 -7.40
C ASP A 107 -15.45 -0.51 -7.08
N VAL A 108 -14.24 -0.35 -7.62
CA VAL A 108 -13.39 0.84 -7.42
C VAL A 108 -13.26 1.67 -8.70
N VAL A 109 -13.07 2.99 -8.52
CA VAL A 109 -12.67 3.94 -9.56
C VAL A 109 -11.63 4.92 -9.00
N PHE A 110 -10.71 5.37 -9.84
CA PHE A 110 -9.79 6.46 -9.52
C PHE A 110 -10.46 7.82 -9.73
N ASN A 111 -10.15 8.77 -8.85
CA ASN A 111 -10.61 10.17 -8.93
C ASN A 111 -9.46 11.18 -8.70
N GLY A 112 -8.23 10.77 -9.00
CA GLY A 112 -7.01 11.56 -8.84
C GLY A 112 -5.82 10.81 -9.44
N GLY A 113 -4.80 11.55 -9.89
CA GLY A 113 -3.59 11.00 -10.51
C GLY A 113 -2.52 10.61 -9.51
N GLU A 114 -1.49 9.93 -10.01
CA GLU A 114 -0.39 9.36 -9.21
C GLU A 114 0.29 10.37 -8.30
N GLU A 115 0.61 11.56 -8.82
CA GLU A 115 1.27 12.62 -8.06
C GLU A 115 0.43 13.03 -6.84
N GLN A 116 -0.86 13.30 -7.03
CA GLN A 116 -1.75 13.69 -5.94
C GLN A 116 -1.90 12.58 -4.90
N ILE A 117 -1.99 11.32 -5.35
CA ILE A 117 -2.09 10.16 -4.45
C ILE A 117 -0.82 10.05 -3.59
N LEU A 118 0.34 10.16 -4.22
CA LEU A 118 1.63 10.05 -3.57
C LEU A 118 1.89 11.20 -2.60
N GLU A 119 1.54 12.44 -2.96
CA GLU A 119 1.61 13.61 -2.08
C GLU A 119 0.75 13.42 -0.85
N LYS A 120 -0.50 13.01 -1.03
CA LYS A 120 -1.39 12.74 0.11
C LYS A 120 -0.84 11.65 1.02
N PHE A 121 -0.21 10.61 0.46
CA PHE A 121 0.44 9.59 1.27
C PHE A 121 1.59 10.17 2.11
N ILE A 122 2.49 10.91 1.48
CA ILE A 122 3.67 11.48 2.15
C ILE A 122 3.26 12.55 3.17
N ASP A 123 2.39 13.48 2.80
CA ASP A 123 2.03 14.65 3.60
C ASP A 123 1.19 14.29 4.82
N PHE A 124 0.23 13.36 4.68
CA PHE A 124 -0.69 12.99 5.76
C PHE A 124 -0.27 11.72 6.52
N TYR A 125 0.55 10.86 5.90
CA TYR A 125 0.88 9.55 6.44
C TYR A 125 2.37 9.22 6.41
N GLY A 126 3.27 10.19 6.21
CA GLY A 126 4.72 9.97 6.14
C GLY A 126 5.36 9.32 7.38
N ASP A 127 4.72 9.43 8.55
CA ASP A 127 5.14 8.75 9.79
C ASP A 127 4.80 7.23 9.79
N TYR A 128 4.03 6.78 8.81
CA TYR A 128 3.53 5.41 8.69
C TYR A 128 4.09 4.76 7.45
N ARG A 129 4.39 3.47 7.55
CA ARG A 129 4.97 2.72 6.43
C ARG A 129 3.92 2.05 5.55
N VAL A 130 2.76 1.75 6.13
CA VAL A 130 1.59 1.22 5.42
C VAL A 130 0.34 1.84 5.99
N VAL A 131 -0.61 2.18 5.12
CA VAL A 131 -1.94 2.63 5.49
C VAL A 131 -3.00 1.74 4.84
N PHE A 132 -3.99 1.35 5.63
CA PHE A 132 -5.18 0.63 5.15
C PHE A 132 -6.38 1.57 5.08
N ALA A 133 -7.32 1.33 4.17
CA ALA A 133 -8.62 1.96 4.24
C ALA A 133 -9.32 1.62 5.56
N ALA A 134 -10.22 2.52 6.00
CA ALA A 134 -11.03 2.32 7.18
C ALA A 134 -12.52 2.21 6.84
N GLU A 135 -13.24 1.44 7.64
CA GLU A 135 -14.68 1.27 7.55
C GLU A 135 -15.36 1.31 8.93
N PRO A 136 -16.70 1.49 8.98
CA PRO A 136 -17.42 1.60 10.26
C PRO A 136 -17.68 0.25 10.94
N PHE A 137 -17.50 -0.89 10.25
CA PHE A 137 -17.85 -2.21 10.79
C PHE A 137 -16.61 -3.06 11.05
N CYS A 138 -16.55 -3.69 12.22
CA CYS A 138 -15.55 -4.72 12.49
C CYS A 138 -16.07 -6.03 11.88
N TRP A 139 -15.50 -6.42 10.74
CA TRP A 139 -15.88 -7.60 9.98
C TRP A 139 -14.61 -8.40 9.62
N PRO A 140 -14.67 -9.75 9.57
CA PRO A 140 -15.83 -10.59 9.86
C PRO A 140 -16.06 -10.88 11.36
N GLN A 141 -15.02 -10.78 12.19
CA GLN A 141 -15.06 -11.11 13.62
C GLN A 141 -15.25 -9.87 14.48
N LYS A 142 -16.50 -9.56 14.85
CA LYS A 142 -16.88 -8.36 15.63
C LYS A 142 -16.23 -8.34 17.01
N GLU A 143 -15.88 -9.50 17.54
CA GLU A 143 -15.24 -9.70 18.83
C GLU A 143 -13.83 -9.08 18.88
N LEU A 144 -13.21 -8.81 17.73
CA LEU A 144 -11.91 -8.13 17.63
C LEU A 144 -12.03 -6.60 17.80
N ALA A 145 -13.23 -6.03 17.78
CA ALA A 145 -13.43 -4.59 17.89
C ALA A 145 -12.80 -3.93 19.14
N PRO A 146 -12.77 -4.56 20.33
CA PRO A 146 -12.06 -4.01 21.49
C PRO A 146 -10.54 -3.91 21.30
N ASN A 147 -9.93 -4.72 20.42
CA ASN A 147 -8.48 -4.74 20.20
C ASN A 147 -8.01 -3.61 19.29
N TYR A 148 -8.91 -2.99 18.51
CA TYR A 148 -8.56 -1.83 17.69
C TYR A 148 -8.33 -0.60 18.58
N PRO A 149 -7.38 0.29 18.23
CA PRO A 149 -7.25 1.59 18.88
C PRO A 149 -8.57 2.38 18.88
N LEU A 150 -8.82 3.14 19.95
CA LEU A 150 -9.95 4.06 19.99
C LEU A 150 -9.67 5.28 19.11
N VAL A 151 -10.65 5.67 18.31
CA VAL A 151 -10.58 6.85 17.43
C VAL A 151 -11.61 7.87 17.87
N ARG A 152 -11.24 9.16 17.88
CA ARG A 152 -12.17 10.24 18.25
C ARG A 152 -13.11 10.63 17.11
N PHE A 153 -12.60 10.60 15.88
CA PHE A 153 -13.30 10.95 14.66
C PHE A 153 -12.93 9.98 13.54
N GLY A 154 -13.85 9.79 12.61
CA GLY A 154 -13.68 8.92 11.45
C GLY A 154 -14.01 7.44 11.71
N LYS A 155 -13.68 6.61 10.72
CA LYS A 155 -13.90 5.15 10.74
C LYS A 155 -12.83 4.43 11.56
N ARG A 156 -13.15 3.31 12.20
CA ARG A 156 -12.27 2.67 13.20
C ARG A 156 -11.62 1.37 12.73
N PHE A 157 -12.29 0.62 11.86
CA PHE A 157 -11.89 -0.75 11.55
C PHE A 157 -11.22 -0.80 10.18
N LEU A 158 -10.30 -1.75 10.00
CA LEU A 158 -9.57 -1.94 8.76
C LEU A 158 -10.52 -2.34 7.63
N ASN A 159 -10.21 -1.97 6.38
CA ASN A 159 -10.80 -2.53 5.17
C ASN A 159 -9.66 -2.95 4.22
N SER A 160 -9.69 -4.20 3.74
CA SER A 160 -8.64 -4.82 2.91
C SER A 160 -8.71 -4.43 1.44
N GLY A 161 -9.83 -3.83 1.00
CA GLY A 161 -10.07 -3.45 -0.39
C GLY A 161 -9.20 -2.30 -0.88
N LEU A 162 -8.50 -1.59 0.02
CA LEU A 162 -7.50 -0.60 -0.35
C LEU A 162 -6.42 -0.50 0.72
N PHE A 163 -5.16 -0.56 0.30
CA PHE A 163 -4.02 -0.25 1.15
C PHE A 163 -2.86 0.31 0.32
N MET A 164 -2.04 1.14 0.97
CA MET A 164 -0.91 1.80 0.34
C MET A 164 0.28 1.79 1.27
N GLY A 165 1.49 1.59 0.76
CA GLY A 165 2.68 1.59 1.59
C GLY A 165 3.93 1.21 0.86
N TYR A 166 5.05 1.22 1.57
CA TYR A 166 6.33 0.82 1.00
C TYR A 166 6.35 -0.67 0.65
N ALA A 167 6.98 -1.00 -0.47
CA ALA A 167 6.94 -2.35 -1.02
C ALA A 167 7.52 -3.41 -0.08
N THR A 168 8.60 -3.07 0.64
CA THR A 168 9.24 -3.92 1.65
C THR A 168 8.29 -4.29 2.80
N GLU A 169 7.48 -3.34 3.28
CA GLU A 169 6.53 -3.57 4.37
C GLU A 169 5.29 -4.31 3.90
N ILE A 170 4.76 -3.96 2.72
CA ILE A 170 3.66 -4.73 2.11
C ILE A 170 4.10 -6.18 1.88
N TRP A 171 5.33 -6.42 1.44
CA TRP A 171 5.87 -7.77 1.29
C TRP A 171 5.88 -8.55 2.61
N GLN A 172 6.30 -7.92 3.70
CA GLN A 172 6.26 -8.54 5.03
C GLN A 172 4.83 -8.83 5.48
N ILE A 173 3.91 -7.88 5.31
CA ILE A 173 2.50 -8.01 5.68
C ILE A 173 1.83 -9.16 4.93
N ILE A 174 1.94 -9.18 3.60
CA ILE A 174 1.26 -10.22 2.81
C ILE A 174 1.88 -11.59 3.05
N ASN A 175 3.08 -11.71 3.64
CA ASN A 175 3.74 -12.97 3.97
C ASN A 175 3.74 -13.31 5.48
N ALA A 176 3.05 -12.53 6.32
CA ALA A 176 3.08 -12.71 7.78
C ALA A 176 2.54 -14.07 8.22
N TYR A 177 1.45 -14.52 7.59
CA TYR A 177 0.83 -15.81 7.87
C TYR A 177 0.53 -16.62 6.59
N PRO A 178 0.36 -17.95 6.71
CA PRO A 178 -0.27 -18.76 5.68
C PRO A 178 -1.72 -18.32 5.46
N ILE A 179 -2.23 -18.53 4.24
CA ILE A 179 -3.61 -18.24 3.85
C ILE A 179 -4.03 -19.19 2.74
N ALA A 180 -5.18 -19.83 2.86
CA ALA A 180 -5.80 -20.64 1.82
C ALA A 180 -6.66 -19.77 0.90
N ASP A 181 -6.96 -20.25 -0.31
CA ASP A 181 -7.72 -19.47 -1.30
C ASP A 181 -9.08 -18.99 -0.76
N LYS A 182 -9.76 -19.83 0.03
CA LYS A 182 -11.10 -19.55 0.62
C LYS A 182 -11.07 -18.85 1.97
N ASP A 183 -9.89 -18.64 2.55
CA ASP A 183 -9.81 -17.88 3.80
C ASP A 183 -10.19 -16.41 3.54
N ASP A 184 -10.52 -15.70 4.60
CA ASP A 184 -10.94 -14.31 4.51
C ASP A 184 -9.74 -13.35 4.46
N ASP A 185 -9.62 -12.57 3.39
CA ASP A 185 -8.51 -11.62 3.23
C ASP A 185 -8.59 -10.46 4.24
N GLN A 186 -9.79 -9.98 4.51
CA GLN A 186 -10.06 -8.94 5.51
C GLN A 186 -9.67 -9.38 6.94
N LEU A 187 -10.00 -10.61 7.33
CA LEU A 187 -9.56 -11.20 8.60
C LEU A 187 -8.04 -11.42 8.63
N TYR A 188 -7.43 -11.81 7.51
CA TYR A 188 -5.97 -11.93 7.40
C TYR A 188 -5.28 -10.62 7.77
N TYR A 189 -5.65 -9.53 7.10
CA TYR A 189 -5.04 -8.22 7.37
C TYR A 189 -5.43 -7.66 8.74
N THR A 190 -6.63 -7.96 9.24
CA THR A 190 -7.03 -7.62 10.60
C THR A 190 -6.11 -8.27 11.64
N ASN A 191 -5.83 -9.56 11.50
CA ASN A 191 -4.93 -10.27 12.41
C ASN A 191 -3.49 -9.74 12.33
N VAL A 192 -3.01 -9.42 11.12
CA VAL A 192 -1.69 -8.78 10.95
C VAL A 192 -1.64 -7.40 11.61
N TYR A 193 -2.70 -6.58 11.46
CA TYR A 193 -2.78 -5.24 12.04
C TYR A 193 -2.83 -5.27 13.57
N LEU A 194 -3.50 -6.27 14.16
CA LEU A 194 -3.65 -6.40 15.61
C LEU A 194 -2.49 -7.17 16.28
N ASP A 195 -1.55 -7.75 15.53
CA ASP A 195 -0.41 -8.45 16.11
C ASP A 195 0.72 -7.48 16.50
N GLU A 196 0.82 -7.21 17.81
CA GLU A 196 1.87 -6.35 18.40
C GLU A 196 3.30 -6.88 18.19
N LYS A 197 3.48 -8.15 17.82
CA LYS A 197 4.80 -8.76 17.61
C LYS A 197 5.36 -8.49 16.22
N LEU A 198 4.52 -8.09 15.27
CA LEU A 198 4.98 -7.79 13.93
C LEU A 198 5.55 -6.36 13.89
N PRO A 199 6.67 -6.14 13.19
CA PRO A 199 7.27 -4.80 13.02
C PRO A 199 6.35 -3.81 12.28
N VAL A 200 5.17 -4.28 11.83
CA VAL A 200 4.01 -3.55 11.30
C VAL A 200 3.41 -2.54 12.31
N SER A 201 4.04 -2.37 13.48
CA SER A 201 3.85 -1.27 14.44
C SER A 201 3.80 0.15 13.84
N PHE A 202 4.14 0.33 12.56
CA PHE A 202 4.01 1.58 11.80
C PHE A 202 2.83 1.59 10.81
N SER A 203 1.86 0.69 10.95
CA SER A 203 0.66 0.70 10.11
C SER A 203 -0.46 1.55 10.72
N LYS A 204 -1.15 2.32 9.89
CA LYS A 204 -2.31 3.14 10.29
C LYS A 204 -3.54 2.75 9.48
N ILE A 205 -4.71 2.97 10.05
CA ILE A 205 -5.96 2.94 9.28
C ILE A 205 -6.32 4.39 8.92
N ILE A 206 -6.71 4.63 7.67
CA ILE A 206 -7.08 5.97 7.20
C ILE A 206 -8.43 6.37 7.79
N HIS A 207 -8.41 7.26 8.78
CA HIS A 207 -9.62 7.84 9.34
C HIS A 207 -10.11 8.98 8.44
N TYR A 208 -11.07 8.68 7.55
CA TYR A 208 -11.91 9.69 6.88
C TYR A 208 -13.12 10.05 7.74
#